data_AF-A0A3B1BTW3-F1
#
_entry.id   AF-A0A3B1BTW3-F1
#
_cell.length_a   1.000
_cell.length_b   1.000
_cell.length_c   1.000
_cell.angle_alpha   90.00
_cell.angle_beta   90.00
_cell.angle_gamma   90.00
#
_symmetry.space_group_name_H-M   'P 1'
#
loop_
_entity.id
_entity.type
_entity.pdbx_description
1 polymer ?
#
loop_
_entity_poly.entity_id
_entity_poly.type
_entity_poly.pdbx_seq_one_letter_code
_entity_poly.pdbx_strand_id
1 'polypeptide(L)' 'MIDSSIVKKLKKIYAPENITEEAEDLIVYGYDATGIETSPDLVAFPKTPEQISETLKLANLHKFAVTARG' A
#
# COMPACT_ATOMS: atom_id res chain seq x y z
N MET A 1 -6.59 4.95 8.10
CA MET A 1 -5.81 4.11 9.01
C MET A 1 -6.25 2.65 8.93
N ILE A 2 -5.49 1.89 8.14
CA ILE A 2 -5.59 0.45 8.01
C ILE A 2 -5.26 -0.24 9.34
N ASP A 3 -5.97 -1.33 9.64
CA ASP A 3 -5.76 -2.07 10.89
C ASP A 3 -4.39 -2.77 10.90
N SER A 4 -3.70 -2.77 12.05
CA SER A 4 -2.36 -3.36 12.20
C SER A 4 -2.32 -4.86 11.87
N SER A 5 -3.43 -5.59 12.02
CA SER A 5 -3.53 -6.99 11.62
C SER A 5 -3.48 -7.15 10.09
N ILE A 6 -4.01 -6.18 9.34
CA ILE A 6 -3.96 -6.16 7.88
C ILE A 6 -2.55 -5.81 7.41
N VAL A 7 -1.88 -4.84 8.05
CA VAL A 7 -0.46 -4.53 7.76
C VAL A 7 0.41 -5.77 7.91
N LYS A 8 0.22 -6.54 8.99
CA LYS A 8 0.93 -7.82 9.18
C LYS A 8 0.66 -8.85 8.09
N LYS A 9 -0.55 -8.87 7.51
CA LYS A 9 -0.88 -9.75 6.37
C LYS A 9 -0.20 -9.26 5.09
N LEU A 10 -0.21 -7.96 4.83
CA LEU A 10 0.46 -7.36 3.67
C LEU A 10 1.98 -7.60 3.73
N LYS A 11 2.61 -7.45 4.90
CA LYS A 11 4.04 -7.78 5.11
C LYS A 11 4.39 -9.26 4.94
N LYS A 12 3.41 -10.16 4.76
CA LYS A 12 3.66 -11.56 4.35
C LYS A 12 3.61 -11.75 2.83
N ILE A 13 2.94 -10.86 2.11
CA ILE A 13 2.83 -10.86 0.65
C ILE A 13 4.10 -10.22 0.03
N TYR A 14 4.60 -9.16 0.67
CA TYR A 14 5.75 -8.40 0.21
C TYR A 14 6.99 -8.70 1.06
N ALA A 15 8.16 -8.73 0.42
CA ALA A 15 9.43 -8.70 1.13
C ALA A 15 9.59 -7.33 1.84
N PRO A 16 10.32 -7.24 2.96
CA PRO A 16 10.45 -6.00 3.74
C PRO A 16 10.91 -4.78 2.94
N GLU A 17 11.77 -4.98 1.94
CA GLU A 17 12.28 -3.93 1.05
C GLU A 17 11.25 -3.45 0.00
N ASN A 18 10.12 -4.15 -0.14
CA ASN A 18 9.07 -3.87 -1.12
C ASN A 18 7.78 -3.36 -0.47
N ILE A 19 7.83 -2.94 0.79
CA ILE A 19 6.70 -2.38 1.54
C ILE A 19 7.22 -1.43 2.61
N THR A 20 6.62 -0.25 2.72
CA THR A 20 7.14 0.85 3.57
C THR A 20 6.00 1.60 4.26
N GLU A 21 6.28 1.99 5.49
CA GLU A 21 5.48 2.88 6.35
C GLU A 21 6.27 4.15 6.69
N GLU A 22 7.44 4.36 6.08
CA GLU A 22 8.31 5.49 6.35
C GLU A 22 7.66 6.79 5.89
N ALA A 23 7.76 7.84 6.70
CA ALA A 23 7.05 9.09 6.49
C ALA A 23 7.40 9.72 5.14
N GLU A 24 8.66 9.63 4.72
CA GLU A 24 9.17 10.13 3.45
C GLU A 24 8.45 9.47 2.26
N ASP A 25 8.28 8.15 2.30
CA ASP A 25 7.58 7.42 1.24
C ASP A 25 6.09 7.75 1.25
N LEU A 26 5.45 7.80 2.42
CA LEU A 26 4.03 8.15 2.52
C LEU A 26 3.76 9.56 1.98
N ILE A 27 4.68 10.51 2.21
CA ILE A 27 4.59 11.86 1.64
C ILE A 27 4.75 11.79 0.13
N VAL A 28 5.86 11.24 -0.38
CA VAL A 28 6.17 11.20 -1.82
C VAL A 28 5.07 10.51 -2.62
N TYR A 29 4.50 9.43 -2.09
CA TYR A 29 3.42 8.68 -2.74
C TYR A 29 2.01 9.16 -2.38
N GLY A 30 1.89 10.18 -1.54
CA GLY A 30 0.63 10.81 -1.14
C GLY A 30 0.27 12.11 -1.88
N TYR A 31 1.13 12.62 -2.76
CA TYR A 31 0.83 13.78 -3.60
C TYR A 31 1.19 13.52 -5.07
N ASP A 32 0.60 14.32 -5.95
CA ASP A 32 0.93 14.36 -7.38
C ASP A 32 0.87 15.82 -7.91
N ALA A 33 0.92 16.00 -9.22
CA ALA A 33 0.90 17.33 -9.85
C ALA A 33 -0.46 18.06 -9.73
N THR A 34 -1.49 17.45 -9.14
CA THR A 34 -2.78 18.13 -8.88
C THR A 34 -2.71 19.09 -7.70
N GLY A 35 -1.68 18.98 -6.85
CA GLY A 35 -1.55 19.77 -5.62
C GLY A 35 -2.51 19.34 -4.51
N ILE A 36 -3.22 18.21 -4.68
CA ILE A 36 -4.01 17.59 -3.62
C ILE A 36 -3.09 16.62 -2.87
N GLU A 37 -3.00 16.80 -1.55
CA GLU A 37 -2.26 15.90 -0.67
C GLU A 37 -3.22 14.92 0.00
N THR A 38 -2.94 13.62 -0.11
CA THR A 38 -3.66 12.56 0.59
C THR A 38 -2.67 11.45 0.93
N SER A 39 -2.21 11.42 2.18
CA SER A 39 -1.23 10.43 2.63
C SER A 39 -1.84 9.03 2.70
N PRO A 40 -1.23 8.02 2.06
CA PRO A 40 -1.59 6.63 2.27
C PRO A 40 -1.16 6.15 3.66
N ASP A 41 -1.76 5.06 4.13
CA ASP A 41 -1.33 4.39 5.35
C ASP A 41 -0.12 3.46 5.13
N LEU A 42 0.14 3.07 3.87
CA LEU A 42 1.16 2.09 3.49
C LEU A 42 1.48 2.23 1.99
N VAL A 43 2.74 2.03 1.61
CA VAL A 43 3.16 1.95 0.20
C VAL A 43 3.79 0.58 -0.05
N ALA A 44 3.48 -0.04 -1.20
CA ALA A 44 4.02 -1.34 -1.59
C ALA A 44 4.48 -1.33 -3.04
N PHE A 45 5.58 -2.05 -3.32
CA PHE A 45 6.23 -2.15 -4.62
C PHE A 45 6.13 -3.59 -5.15
N PRO A 46 4.99 -3.98 -5.74
CA PRO A 46 4.81 -5.34 -6.24
C PRO A 46 5.85 -5.69 -7.32
N LYS A 47 6.37 -6.92 -7.24
CA LYS A 47 7.30 -7.52 -8.22
C LYS A 47 6.64 -8.59 -9.08
N THR A 48 5.48 -9.11 -8.66
CA THR A 48 4.72 -10.12 -9.41
C THR A 48 3.22 -9.80 -9.47
N PRO A 49 2.50 -10.27 -10.50
CA PRO A 49 1.04 -10.16 -10.58
C PRO A 49 0.30 -10.81 -9.41
N GLU A 50 0.86 -11.88 -8.85
CA GLU A 50 0.27 -12.62 -7.73
C GLU A 50 0.17 -11.73 -6.49
N GLN A 51 1.23 -10.97 -6.17
CA GLN A 51 1.23 -10.01 -5.07
C GLN A 51 0.13 -8.96 -5.22
N ILE A 52 -0.09 -8.46 -6.44
CA ILE A 52 -1.18 -7.52 -6.74
C ILE A 52 -2.53 -8.20 -6.47
N SER A 53 -2.72 -9.41 -7.01
CA SER A 53 -3.97 -10.15 -6.88
C SER A 53 -4.32 -10.47 -5.42
N GLU A 54 -3.33 -10.83 -4.60
CA GLU A 54 -3.52 -11.13 -3.18
C GLU A 54 -3.85 -9.87 -2.38
N THR A 55 -3.16 -8.76 -2.65
CA THR A 55 -3.46 -7.46 -2.03
C THR A 55 -4.88 -7.00 -2.36
N LEU A 56 -5.32 -7.11 -3.61
CA LEU A 56 -6.69 -6.75 -4.00
C LEU A 56 -7.75 -7.65 -3.36
N LYS A 57 -7.49 -8.96 -3.23
CA LYS A 57 -8.38 -9.88 -2.50
C LYS A 57 -8.50 -9.46 -1.02
N LEU A 58 -7.37 -9.13 -0.40
CA LEU A 58 -7.34 -8.67 0.99
C LEU A 58 -8.06 -7.33 1.17
N ALA A 59 -7.87 -6.39 0.23
CA ALA A 59 -8.56 -5.12 0.17
C ALA A 59 -10.07 -5.28 0.06
N ASN A 60 -10.53 -6.17 -0.82
CA ASN A 60 -11.96 -6.44 -0.96
C ASN A 60 -12.56 -7.11 0.29
N LEU A 61 -11.81 -7.99 0.96
CA LEU A 61 -12.25 -8.66 2.19
C LEU A 61 -12.36 -7.68 3.36
N HIS A 62 -11.37 -6.82 3.54
CA HIS A 62 -11.26 -5.91 4.69
C HIS A 62 -11.71 -4.48 4.40
N LYS A 63 -12.17 -4.20 3.18
CA LYS A 63 -12.73 -2.92 2.72
C LYS A 63 -11.79 -1.72 2.92
N PHE A 64 -10.51 -1.89 2.59
CA PHE A 64 -9.58 -0.77 2.48
C PHE A 64 -9.33 -0.37 1.02
N ALA A 65 -9.01 0.89 0.79
CA ALA A 65 -8.74 1.42 -0.54
C ALA A 65 -7.34 1.03 -1.02
N VAL A 66 -7.21 0.77 -2.33
CA VAL A 66 -5.92 0.57 -3.01
C VAL A 66 -5.86 1.53 -4.17
N THR A 67 -4.87 2.44 -4.13
CA THR A 67 -4.62 3.39 -5.22
C THR A 67 -3.43 2.88 -6.03
N ALA A 68 -3.68 2.52 -7.29
CA ALA A 68 -2.60 2.15 -8.20
C ALA A 68 -1.80 3.39 -8.61
N ARG A 69 -0.47 3.28 -8.63
CA ARG A 69 0.46 4.36 -8.96
C ARG A 69 1.66 3.82 -9.73
N GLY A 70 2.15 4.57 -10.73
CA GLY A 70 3.27 4.22 -11.61
C GLY A 70 3.95 5.45 -12.19
#